data_AF-A0A0S9QRS5-F1
#
_entry.id   AF-A0A0S9QRS5-F1
#
_cell.length_a   1.000
_cell.length_b   1.000
_cell.length_c   1.000
_cell.angle_alpha   90.00
_cell.angle_beta   90.00
_cell.angle_gamma   90.00
#
_symmetry.space_group_name_H-M   'P 1'
#
loop_
_entity.id
_entity.type
_entity.pdbx_description
1 polymer ?
#
loop_
_entity_poly.entity_id
_entity_poly.type
_entity_poly.pdbx_seq_one_letter_code
_entity_poly.pdbx_strand_id
1 'polypeptide(L)'
;MCGRAPHGVASPDTLVEGRTVEPRTNAPPGTKEKPTRTAQVTAQVRAPIVPVSGTEKLEDRIGRLNTLETLAGIRTRSPVPMARDGLAAGVPMP
;
A
#
# COMPACT_ATOMS: atom_id res chain seq x y z
N MET A 1 26.08 17.17 10.04
CA MET A 1 25.32 17.02 11.30
C MET A 1 23.98 16.36 10.97
N CYS A 2 23.76 15.12 11.37
CA CYS A 2 22.48 14.42 11.13
C CYS A 2 21.50 14.75 12.26
N GLY A 3 20.44 15.50 11.97
CA GLY A 3 19.38 15.80 12.92
C GLY A 3 18.51 14.57 13.20
N ARG A 4 18.38 14.20 14.47
CA ARG A 4 17.53 13.12 14.96
C ARG A 4 16.06 13.52 14.78
N ALA A 5 15.28 12.75 14.03
CA ALA A 5 13.83 12.95 13.93
C ALA A 5 13.16 12.62 15.27
N PRO A 6 12.12 13.37 15.70
CA PRO A 6 11.45 13.12 16.98
C PRO A 6 10.74 11.75 16.95
N HIS A 7 11.18 10.82 17.81
CA HIS A 7 10.63 9.46 17.90
C HIS A 7 9.41 9.40 18.83
N GLY A 8 8.35 10.15 18.53
CA GLY A 8 7.10 10.08 19.28
C GLY A 8 6.18 11.27 19.06
N VAL A 9 4.86 10.98 19.04
CA VAL A 9 3.81 11.98 18.93
C VAL A 9 2.83 11.76 20.09
N ALA A 10 2.50 12.84 20.81
CA ALA A 10 1.43 12.88 21.79
C ALA A 10 0.26 13.67 21.18
N SER A 11 -0.97 13.19 21.34
CA SER A 11 -2.17 13.81 20.79
C SER A 11 -3.19 14.02 21.91
N PRO A 12 -3.17 15.16 22.62
CA PRO A 12 -4.12 15.40 23.71
C PRO A 12 -5.56 15.49 23.17
N ASP A 13 -6.44 14.62 23.66
CA ASP A 13 -7.88 14.64 23.38
C ASP A 13 -8.64 15.03 24.65
N THR A 14 -9.56 15.99 24.55
CA THR A 14 -10.45 16.39 25.66
C THR A 14 -11.77 15.65 25.54
N LEU A 15 -12.10 14.79 26.52
CA LEU A 15 -13.43 14.19 26.61
C LEU A 15 -14.45 15.21 27.13
N VAL A 16 -15.70 15.06 26.69
CA VAL A 16 -16.85 15.93 27.00
C VAL A 16 -17.10 16.11 28.52
N GLU A 17 -16.54 15.25 29.36
CA GLU A 17 -16.62 15.31 30.82
C GLU A 17 -15.44 16.07 31.50
N GLY A 18 -14.64 16.82 30.73
CA GLY A 18 -13.49 17.58 31.25
C GLY A 18 -12.26 16.74 31.61
N ARG A 19 -12.26 15.46 31.23
CA ARG A 19 -11.07 14.58 31.35
C ARG A 19 -10.22 14.71 30.09
N THR A 20 -8.95 15.07 30.25
CA THR A 20 -7.96 15.02 29.17
C THR A 20 -7.29 13.66 29.15
N VAL A 21 -7.30 12.99 28.00
CA VAL A 21 -6.51 11.78 27.75
C VAL A 21 -5.40 12.18 26.79
N GLU A 22 -4.16 11.82 27.13
CA GLU A 22 -3.01 12.01 26.25
C GLU A 22 -2.48 10.64 25.79
N PRO A 23 -2.98 10.08 24.68
CA PRO A 23 -2.41 8.88 24.08
C PRO A 23 -1.03 9.24 23.53
N ARG A 24 -0.01 8.54 24.04
CA ARG A 24 1.36 8.64 23.53
C ARG A 24 1.68 7.37 22.74
N THR A 25 2.09 7.54 21.48
CA THR A 25 2.63 6.44 20.67
C THR A 25 4.12 6.61 20.49
N ASN A 26 4.90 5.62 20.96
CA ASN A 26 6.35 5.59 20.77
C ASN A 26 6.73 4.96 19.43
N ALA A 27 5.88 4.06 18.89
CA ALA A 27 6.08 3.40 17.60
C ALA A 27 4.72 3.12 16.92
N PRO A 28 4.37 3.90 15.89
CA PRO A 28 3.17 3.64 15.08
C PRO A 28 3.19 2.26 14.41
N PRO A 29 2.02 1.66 14.11
CA PRO A 29 1.96 0.46 13.28
C PRO A 29 2.66 0.68 11.93
N GLY A 30 3.40 -0.31 11.45
CA GLY A 30 4.15 -0.24 10.20
C GLY A 30 5.57 0.32 10.33
N THR A 31 6.00 0.77 11.52
CA THR A 31 7.41 1.06 11.76
C THR A 31 8.23 -0.23 11.84
N LYS A 32 9.56 -0.09 11.74
CA LYS A 32 10.49 -1.21 11.96
C LYS A 32 10.28 -1.85 13.35
N GLU A 33 10.03 -1.05 14.39
CA GLU A 33 9.78 -1.56 15.76
C GLU A 33 8.40 -2.21 15.91
N LYS A 34 7.43 -1.88 15.05
CA LYS A 34 6.06 -2.42 15.08
C LYS A 34 5.60 -2.80 13.67
N PRO A 35 6.17 -3.87 13.07
CA PRO A 35 5.88 -4.22 11.69
C PRO A 35 4.43 -4.69 11.51
N THR A 36 3.83 -4.32 10.39
CA THR A 36 2.48 -4.73 10.00
C THR A 36 2.47 -6.19 9.58
N ARG A 37 1.45 -6.96 9.99
CA ARG A 37 1.30 -8.35 9.54
C ARG A 37 0.95 -8.41 8.06
N THR A 38 1.41 -9.43 7.35
CA THR A 38 1.15 -9.62 5.91
C THR A 38 -0.33 -9.51 5.56
N ALA A 39 -1.23 -10.10 6.35
CA ALA A 39 -2.68 -10.01 6.14
C ALA A 39 -3.20 -8.55 6.18
N GLN A 40 -2.66 -7.71 7.07
CA GLN A 40 -3.02 -6.30 7.17
C GLN A 40 -2.45 -5.48 5.99
N VAL A 41 -1.24 -5.80 5.54
CA VAL A 41 -0.67 -5.20 4.32
C VAL A 41 -1.51 -5.58 3.10
N THR A 42 -1.90 -6.85 2.96
CA THR A 42 -2.78 -7.31 1.89
C THR A 42 -4.12 -6.56 1.88
N ALA A 43 -4.75 -6.39 3.06
CA ALA A 43 -5.97 -5.60 3.19
C ALA A 43 -5.75 -4.13 2.78
N GLN A 44 -4.62 -3.53 3.16
CA GLN A 44 -4.29 -2.14 2.80
C GLN A 44 -4.09 -1.96 1.29
N VAL A 45 -3.53 -2.94 0.59
CA VAL A 45 -3.29 -2.88 -0.86
C VAL A 45 -4.58 -3.00 -1.68
N ARG A 46 -5.62 -3.64 -1.15
CA ARG A 46 -6.91 -3.79 -1.85
C ARG A 46 -7.60 -2.46 -2.12
N ALA A 47 -7.68 -1.58 -1.12
CA ALA A 47 -8.39 -0.31 -1.23
C ALA A 47 -7.94 0.56 -2.43
N PRO A 48 -6.65 0.82 -2.66
CA PRO A 48 -6.21 1.62 -3.81
C PRO A 48 -6.18 0.86 -5.15
N ILE A 49 -5.99 -0.46 -5.16
CA ILE A 49 -5.73 -1.21 -6.41
C ILE A 49 -6.99 -1.79 -7.05
N VAL A 50 -7.98 -2.21 -6.25
CA VAL A 50 -9.24 -2.78 -6.77
C VAL A 50 -9.90 -1.88 -7.83
N PRO A 51 -10.00 -0.54 -7.65
CA PRO A 51 -10.62 0.33 -8.65
C PRO A 51 -9.91 0.35 -10.02
N VAL A 52 -8.60 0.09 -10.05
CA VAL A 52 -7.77 0.22 -11.27
C VAL A 52 -7.60 -1.13 -11.98
N SER A 53 -7.42 -2.21 -11.22
CA SER A 53 -7.09 -3.53 -11.77
C SER A 53 -8.23 -4.55 -11.65
N GLY A 54 -9.28 -4.26 -10.89
CA GLY A 54 -10.31 -5.23 -10.52
C GLY A 54 -9.83 -6.23 -9.45
N THR A 55 -10.78 -6.82 -8.73
CA THR A 55 -10.51 -7.72 -7.60
C THR A 55 -9.76 -8.97 -8.01
N GLU A 56 -10.17 -9.63 -9.10
CA GLU A 56 -9.61 -10.93 -9.52
C GLU A 56 -8.11 -10.82 -9.87
N LYS A 57 -7.73 -9.82 -10.67
CA LYS A 57 -6.33 -9.58 -11.03
C LYS A 57 -5.47 -9.19 -9.84
N LEU A 58 -6.06 -8.51 -8.85
CA LEU A 58 -5.36 -8.15 -7.63
C LEU A 58 -5.09 -9.41 -6.77
N GLU A 59 -6.08 -10.28 -6.58
CA GLU A 59 -5.91 -11.49 -5.77
C GLU A 59 -4.91 -12.47 -6.40
N ASP A 60 -4.93 -12.64 -7.73
CA ASP A 60 -3.90 -13.43 -8.44
C ASP A 60 -2.49 -12.85 -8.22
N ARG A 61 -2.34 -11.52 -8.28
CA ARG A 61 -1.05 -10.86 -8.00
C ARG A 61 -0.60 -11.03 -6.55
N ILE A 62 -1.52 -10.91 -5.59
CA ILE A 62 -1.23 -11.14 -4.16
C ILE A 62 -0.74 -12.57 -3.95
N GLY A 63 -1.39 -13.56 -4.55
CA GLY A 63 -0.97 -14.96 -4.49
C GLY A 63 0.46 -15.14 -4.99
N ARG A 64 0.76 -14.64 -6.20
CA ARG A 64 2.11 -14.72 -6.80
C ARG A 64 3.17 -13.89 -6.07
N LEU A 65 2.79 -12.85 -5.32
CA LEU A 65 3.67 -12.07 -4.46
C LEU A 65 4.08 -12.83 -3.22
N ASN A 66 3.13 -13.52 -2.59
CA ASN A 66 3.39 -14.30 -1.38
C ASN A 66 4.20 -15.58 -1.66
N THR A 67 4.29 -16.03 -2.91
CA THR A 67 5.09 -17.19 -3.34
C THR A 67 6.30 -16.79 -4.20
N LEU A 68 6.81 -15.56 -4.01
CA LEU A 68 7.93 -15.03 -4.82
C LEU A 68 9.20 -15.88 -4.75
N GLU A 69 9.46 -16.45 -3.59
CA GLU A 69 10.62 -17.31 -3.32
C GLU A 69 10.64 -18.59 -4.16
N THR A 70 9.48 -19.02 -4.69
CA THR A 70 9.36 -20.23 -5.50
C THR A 70 9.33 -19.95 -7.01
N LEU A 71 9.41 -18.69 -7.43
CA LEU A 71 9.28 -18.32 -8.84
C LEU A 71 10.59 -18.52 -9.61
N ALA A 72 10.51 -19.26 -10.73
CA ALA A 72 11.65 -19.54 -11.61
C ALA A 72 12.18 -18.31 -12.38
N GLY A 73 11.44 -17.19 -12.41
CA GLY A 73 11.90 -15.96 -13.04
C GLY A 73 10.92 -14.79 -13.00
N ILE A 74 11.45 -13.58 -12.85
CA ILE A 74 10.68 -12.32 -12.68
C ILE A 74 9.85 -11.92 -13.91
N ARG A 75 10.21 -12.37 -15.11
CA ARG A 75 9.48 -12.07 -16.37
C ARG A 75 8.16 -12.81 -16.51
N THR A 76 7.90 -13.81 -15.66
CA THR A 76 6.60 -14.50 -15.58
C THR A 76 5.51 -13.62 -14.96
N ARG A 77 5.87 -12.45 -14.42
CA ARG A 77 4.93 -11.41 -13.99
C ARG A 77 4.53 -10.57 -15.19
N SER A 78 3.25 -10.60 -15.55
CA SER A 78 2.69 -9.70 -16.56
C SER A 78 3.03 -8.24 -16.18
N PRO A 79 3.51 -7.42 -17.14
CA PRO A 79 3.76 -6.00 -16.89
C PRO A 79 2.50 -5.31 -16.34
N VAL A 80 2.70 -4.33 -15.46
CA VAL A 80 1.63 -3.40 -15.10
C VAL A 80 1.22 -2.69 -16.39
N PRO A 81 -0.06 -2.65 -16.76
CA PRO A 81 -0.49 -1.89 -17.93
C PRO A 81 -0.16 -0.42 -17.66
N MET A 82 0.87 0.10 -18.31
CA MET A 82 1.04 1.54 -18.41
C MET A 82 -0.12 2.03 -19.25
N ALA A 83 -0.90 2.98 -18.73
CA ALA A 83 -1.92 3.68 -19.50
C ALA A 83 -1.23 4.32 -20.71
N ARG A 84 -1.29 3.62 -21.84
CA ARG A 84 -0.95 4.11 -23.16
C ARG A 84 -2.18 3.82 -23.97
N ASP A 85 -3.04 4.82 -24.11
CA ASP A 85 -3.87 5.02 -25.29
C ASP A 85 -4.43 6.45 -25.22
N GLY A 86 -3.77 7.31 -25.97
CA GLY A 86 -4.05 8.73 -26.08
C GLY A 86 -3.16 9.35 -27.15
N LEU A 87 -3.02 8.68 -28.31
CA LEU A 87 -2.53 9.32 -29.52
C LEU A 87 -3.06 8.59 -30.75
N ALA A 88 -3.77 9.37 -31.56
CA ALA A 88 -4.48 8.95 -32.76
C ALA A 88 -3.65 8.09 -33.70
N ALA A 89 -4.13 6.87 -33.98
CA ALA A 89 -3.78 6.17 -35.21
C ALA A 89 -4.77 6.63 -36.29
N GLY A 90 -4.25 7.29 -37.31
CA GLY A 90 -4.99 7.67 -38.50
C GLY A 90 -5.68 6.45 -39.10
N VAL A 91 -6.96 6.61 -39.41
CA VAL A 91 -7.73 5.67 -40.21
C VAL A 91 -7.36 5.92 -41.67
N PRO A 92 -6.82 4.92 -42.41
CA PRO A 92 -6.81 4.98 -43.87
C PRO A 92 -8.21 4.68 -44.41
N MET A 93 -8.58 5.45 -45.43
CA MET A 93 -9.80 5.41 -46.24
C MET A 93 -10.13 3.99 -46.78
N PRO A 94 -11.39 3.75 -47.13
CA PRO A 94 -11.81 3.92 -48.53
C PRO A 94 -12.64 5.17 -48.80
#